data_AF-A0A379YDP0-F1
#
_entry.id   AF-A0A379YDP0-F1
#
_cell.length_a   1.000
_cell.length_b   1.000
_cell.length_c   1.000
_cell.angle_alpha   90.00
_cell.angle_beta   90.00
_cell.angle_gamma   90.00
#
_symmetry.space_group_name_H-M   'P 1'
#
loop_
_entity.id
_entity.type
_entity.pdbx_description
1 polymer ?
#
loop_
_entity_poly.entity_id
_entity_poly.type
_entity_poly.pdbx_seq_one_letter_code
_entity_poly.pdbx_strand_id
1 'polypeptide(L)'
;MKRLCASVLTSAIVLSSQMSWAADTDLAALEQAAKKEGEVNSVGMPDSWANWKGTWQDLLSKYGLKHVDTDMSSAQEIAKFDAEKNNATADIGDVGAAFGPVAVQKGVTQPYKPSTWDQVPDWAKDKDGHWALAYTGTIAFIINKQQVKDIPHSWADLLKGSYQVTIGDVGTASQAASACWPPPTPWAATRKTSSRAWNSSASWPRPAD
;
A
#
# COMPACT_ATOMS: atom_id res chain seq x y z
N MET A 1 -7.87 44.80 -50.20
CA MET A 1 -7.05 44.53 -49.00
C MET A 1 -7.96 43.99 -47.90
N LYS A 2 -7.51 42.92 -47.23
CA LYS A 2 -8.30 41.98 -46.42
C LYS A 2 -8.69 42.56 -45.06
N ARG A 3 -9.88 42.14 -44.59
CA ARG A 3 -10.47 42.41 -43.27
C ARG A 3 -9.64 41.74 -42.16
N LEU A 4 -9.54 42.36 -40.98
CA LEU A 4 -9.13 41.69 -39.74
C LEU A 4 -9.91 42.28 -38.55
N CYS A 5 -10.90 41.52 -38.11
CA CYS A 5 -11.55 41.65 -36.81
C CYS A 5 -10.61 41.09 -35.74
N ALA A 6 -10.29 41.86 -34.70
CA ALA A 6 -9.55 41.37 -33.55
C ALA A 6 -10.51 40.66 -32.59
N SER A 7 -10.39 39.34 -32.54
CA SER A 7 -11.15 38.42 -31.72
C SER A 7 -10.62 38.32 -30.29
N VAL A 8 -11.56 38.25 -29.36
CA VAL A 8 -11.49 37.99 -27.92
C VAL A 8 -10.67 36.74 -27.60
N LEU A 9 -9.73 36.84 -26.65
CA LEU A 9 -9.13 35.71 -25.94
C LEU A 9 -9.22 35.96 -24.43
N THR A 10 -10.40 35.71 -23.87
CA THR A 10 -10.56 35.45 -22.44
C THR A 10 -10.07 34.04 -22.16
N SER A 11 -8.84 33.92 -21.65
CA SER A 11 -8.33 32.67 -21.09
C SER A 11 -9.06 32.35 -19.79
N ALA A 12 -10.04 31.45 -19.87
CA ALA A 12 -10.62 30.82 -18.69
C ALA A 12 -9.61 29.80 -18.16
N ILE A 13 -8.96 30.13 -17.03
CA ILE A 13 -8.21 29.17 -16.23
C ILE A 13 -9.24 28.24 -15.59
N VAL A 14 -9.44 27.06 -16.18
CA VAL A 14 -10.17 25.97 -15.53
C VAL A 14 -9.23 25.40 -14.47
N LEU A 15 -9.36 25.91 -13.23
CA LEU A 15 -8.88 25.20 -12.05
C LEU A 15 -9.70 23.92 -11.94
N SER A 16 -9.14 22.81 -12.41
CA SER A 16 -9.62 21.47 -12.14
C SER A 16 -9.42 21.16 -10.65
N SER A 17 -10.30 21.70 -9.81
CA SER A 17 -10.51 21.20 -8.45
C SER A 17 -11.04 19.78 -8.58
N GLN A 18 -10.21 18.79 -8.26
CA GLN A 18 -10.66 17.42 -8.08
C GLN A 18 -11.70 17.45 -6.95
N MET A 19 -12.97 17.24 -7.33
CA MET A 19 -14.08 17.20 -6.40
C MET A 19 -13.86 16.00 -5.47
N SER A 20 -13.48 16.25 -4.22
CA SER A 20 -13.51 15.21 -3.19
C SER A 20 -14.97 14.79 -3.03
N TRP A 21 -15.31 13.55 -3.39
CA TRP A 21 -16.62 13.00 -3.12
C TRP A 21 -16.72 12.74 -1.62
N ALA A 22 -17.44 13.60 -0.89
CA ALA A 22 -17.88 13.30 0.46
C ALA A 22 -18.93 12.18 0.39
N ALA A 23 -18.76 11.10 1.16
CA ALA A 23 -19.66 9.94 1.15
C ALA A 23 -21.06 10.22 1.73
N ASP A 24 -21.42 11.47 2.03
CA ASP A 24 -22.67 11.79 2.72
C ASP A 24 -23.93 11.70 1.86
N THR A 25 -23.85 11.68 0.52
CA THR A 25 -25.07 11.92 -0.27
C THR A 25 -25.90 10.73 -0.72
N ASP A 26 -25.42 9.47 -0.76
CA ASP A 26 -26.33 8.31 -0.88
C ASP A 26 -25.60 6.95 -0.74
N LEU A 27 -25.42 6.45 0.50
CA LEU A 27 -24.89 5.10 0.72
C LEU A 27 -25.74 4.05 0.00
N ALA A 28 -27.05 4.25 -0.13
CA ALA A 28 -27.91 3.31 -0.83
C ALA A 28 -27.67 3.31 -2.35
N ALA A 29 -27.39 4.48 -2.95
CA ALA A 29 -26.98 4.53 -4.36
C ALA A 29 -25.60 3.89 -4.59
N LEU A 30 -24.65 4.09 -3.67
CA LEU A 30 -23.35 3.41 -3.72
C LEU A 30 -23.52 1.89 -3.63
N GLU A 31 -24.35 1.39 -2.72
CA GLU A 31 -24.67 -0.03 -2.61
C GLU A 31 -25.32 -0.58 -3.88
N GLN A 32 -26.25 0.17 -4.49
CA GLN A 32 -26.89 -0.23 -5.75
C GLN A 32 -25.90 -0.25 -6.91
N ALA A 33 -25.01 0.75 -7.00
CA ALA A 33 -23.97 0.80 -8.01
C ALA A 33 -22.98 -0.37 -7.87
N ALA A 34 -22.49 -0.63 -6.65
CA ALA A 34 -21.61 -1.75 -6.37
C ALA A 34 -22.29 -3.09 -6.70
N LYS A 35 -23.57 -3.27 -6.32
CA LYS A 35 -24.34 -4.47 -6.67
C LYS A 35 -24.50 -4.67 -8.18
N LYS A 36 -24.55 -3.58 -8.95
CA LYS A 36 -24.64 -3.62 -10.41
C LYS A 36 -23.31 -4.03 -11.04
N GLU A 37 -22.19 -3.65 -10.43
CA GLU A 37 -20.85 -4.11 -10.81
C GLU A 37 -20.65 -5.59 -10.46
N GLY A 38 -21.07 -6.00 -9.25
CA GLY A 38 -21.22 -7.40 -8.85
C GLY A 38 -19.92 -8.10 -8.39
N GLU A 39 -18.77 -7.47 -8.60
CA GLU A 39 -17.47 -7.94 -8.11
C GLU A 39 -16.55 -6.79 -7.70
N VAL A 40 -15.59 -7.09 -6.82
CA VAL A 40 -14.50 -6.20 -6.43
C VAL A 40 -13.19 -6.97 -6.51
N ASN A 41 -12.22 -6.44 -7.25
CA ASN A 41 -10.91 -7.03 -7.43
C ASN A 41 -9.89 -6.29 -6.55
N SER A 42 -9.21 -6.99 -5.64
CA SER A 42 -8.19 -6.40 -4.77
C SER A 42 -6.76 -6.78 -5.17
N VAL A 43 -5.82 -5.96 -4.74
CA VAL A 43 -4.38 -6.27 -4.78
C VAL A 43 -3.75 -6.10 -3.41
N GLY A 44 -2.88 -7.03 -3.01
CA GLY A 44 -2.21 -6.96 -1.71
C GLY A 44 -3.14 -7.18 -0.50
N MET A 45 -4.34 -7.75 -0.68
CA MET A 45 -5.33 -7.97 0.38
C MET A 45 -5.72 -9.45 0.52
N PRO A 46 -4.75 -10.37 0.72
CA PRO A 46 -5.04 -11.79 0.78
C PRO A 46 -5.80 -12.16 2.06
N ASP A 47 -6.56 -13.26 2.01
CA ASP A 47 -7.33 -13.82 3.13
C ASP A 47 -6.51 -14.02 4.42
N SER A 48 -5.21 -14.31 4.29
CA SER A 48 -4.27 -14.55 5.39
C SER A 48 -3.80 -13.27 6.10
N TRP A 49 -4.10 -12.10 5.53
CA TRP A 49 -3.65 -10.82 6.02
C TRP A 49 -4.73 -10.11 6.83
N ALA A 50 -4.43 -9.71 8.07
CA ALA A 50 -5.29 -8.92 8.96
C ALA A 50 -6.78 -9.37 9.07
N ASN A 51 -7.08 -10.64 8.75
CA ASN A 51 -8.43 -11.19 8.64
C ASN A 51 -9.31 -10.57 7.54
N TRP A 52 -8.72 -10.20 6.39
CA TRP A 52 -9.48 -9.75 5.21
C TRP A 52 -10.53 -10.75 4.74
N LYS A 53 -10.28 -12.05 4.94
CA LYS A 53 -11.25 -13.13 4.69
C LYS A 53 -12.62 -12.84 5.29
N GLY A 54 -12.67 -12.36 6.54
CA GLY A 54 -13.94 -12.04 7.20
C GLY A 54 -14.67 -10.88 6.52
N THR A 55 -13.92 -9.84 6.13
CA THR A 55 -14.49 -8.68 5.42
C THR A 55 -15.01 -9.06 4.03
N TRP A 56 -14.30 -9.90 3.27
CA TRP A 56 -14.77 -10.38 1.97
C TRP A 56 -16.03 -11.25 2.08
N GLN A 57 -16.10 -12.10 3.09
CA GLN A 57 -17.30 -12.89 3.40
C GLN A 57 -18.49 -12.00 3.78
N ASP A 58 -18.24 -10.93 4.53
CA ASP A 58 -19.25 -9.94 4.90
C ASP A 58 -19.76 -9.18 3.67
N LEU A 59 -18.88 -8.77 2.74
CA LEU A 59 -19.28 -8.11 1.50
C LEU A 59 -20.13 -9.03 0.62
N LEU A 60 -19.73 -10.29 0.49
CA LEU A 60 -20.53 -11.28 -0.24
C LEU A 60 -21.90 -11.50 0.41
N SER A 61 -21.94 -11.62 1.73
CA SER A 61 -23.19 -11.95 2.46
C SER A 61 -24.16 -10.78 2.55
N LYS A 62 -23.66 -9.55 2.75
CA LYS A 62 -24.49 -8.33 2.92
C LYS A 62 -24.87 -7.71 1.58
N TYR A 63 -23.94 -7.73 0.61
CA TYR A 63 -24.08 -6.99 -0.63
C TYR A 63 -24.07 -7.86 -1.90
N GLY A 64 -23.74 -9.15 -1.79
CA GLY A 64 -23.70 -10.05 -2.95
C GLY A 64 -22.49 -9.84 -3.86
N LEU A 65 -21.48 -9.11 -3.38
CA LEU A 65 -20.28 -8.80 -4.15
C LEU A 65 -19.30 -9.97 -4.12
N LYS A 66 -18.89 -10.43 -5.31
CA LYS A 66 -17.80 -11.39 -5.44
C LYS A 66 -16.47 -10.68 -5.27
N HIS A 67 -15.45 -11.43 -4.88
CA HIS A 67 -14.14 -10.88 -4.63
C HIS A 67 -13.05 -11.80 -5.19
N VAL A 68 -12.04 -11.19 -5.80
CA VAL A 68 -10.81 -11.86 -6.25
C VAL A 68 -9.63 -10.99 -5.81
N ASP A 69 -8.63 -11.62 -5.19
CA ASP A 69 -7.40 -10.94 -4.78
C ASP A 69 -6.21 -11.39 -5.65
N THR A 70 -5.32 -10.45 -5.92
CA THR A 70 -3.96 -10.74 -6.42
C THR A 70 -2.95 -10.20 -5.42
N ASP A 71 -2.38 -11.10 -4.61
CA ASP A 71 -1.37 -10.73 -3.61
C ASP A 71 -0.09 -10.20 -4.27
N MET A 72 0.36 -9.02 -3.84
CA MET A 72 1.58 -8.37 -4.29
C MET A 72 2.04 -7.33 -3.26
N SER A 73 3.27 -6.83 -3.41
CA SER A 73 3.81 -5.80 -2.51
C SER A 73 3.34 -4.39 -2.86
N SER A 74 3.36 -3.46 -1.89
CA SER A 74 2.88 -2.09 -2.06
C SER A 74 3.49 -1.33 -3.26
N ALA A 75 4.78 -1.57 -3.56
CA ALA A 75 5.41 -0.98 -4.74
C ALA A 75 4.86 -1.56 -6.07
N GLN A 76 4.55 -2.86 -6.08
CA GLN A 76 3.98 -3.54 -7.24
C GLN A 76 2.52 -3.15 -7.47
N GLU A 77 1.73 -2.97 -6.39
CA GLU A 77 0.34 -2.48 -6.48
C GLU A 77 0.29 -1.14 -7.22
N ILE A 78 1.09 -0.16 -6.78
CA ILE A 78 1.17 1.16 -7.40
C ILE A 78 1.62 1.06 -8.86
N ALA A 79 2.60 0.21 -9.16
CA ALA A 79 3.08 0.01 -10.52
C ALA A 79 2.00 -0.62 -11.43
N LYS A 80 1.20 -1.54 -10.90
CA LYS A 80 0.09 -2.17 -11.63
C LYS A 80 -1.00 -1.16 -11.95
N PHE A 81 -1.42 -0.34 -10.99
CA PHE A 81 -2.40 0.72 -11.24
C PHE A 81 -1.88 1.75 -12.26
N ASP A 82 -0.60 2.13 -12.18
CA ASP A 82 0.04 3.05 -13.12
C ASP A 82 0.14 2.47 -14.55
N ALA A 83 0.33 1.14 -14.65
CA ALA A 83 0.42 0.43 -15.93
C ALA A 83 -0.95 0.21 -16.58
N GLU A 84 -1.96 -0.17 -15.79
CA GLU A 84 -3.27 -0.57 -16.29
C GLU A 84 -4.20 0.62 -16.54
N LYS A 85 -4.04 1.73 -15.80
CA LYS A 85 -4.82 2.98 -15.95
C LYS A 85 -6.32 2.73 -16.18
N ASN A 86 -6.78 2.92 -17.43
CA ASN A 86 -8.19 2.81 -17.80
C ASN A 86 -8.67 1.36 -18.02
N ASN A 87 -7.76 0.40 -18.06
CA ASN A 87 -8.03 -1.03 -18.20
C ASN A 87 -7.60 -1.77 -16.94
N ALA A 88 -8.00 -1.23 -15.78
CA ALA A 88 -7.66 -1.75 -14.48
C ALA A 88 -8.28 -3.14 -14.27
N THR A 89 -7.46 -4.08 -13.82
CA THR A 89 -7.90 -5.42 -13.37
C THR A 89 -8.09 -5.48 -11.86
N ALA A 90 -7.85 -4.36 -11.17
CA ALA A 90 -7.98 -4.20 -9.74
C ALA A 90 -8.69 -2.88 -9.42
N ASP A 91 -9.52 -2.91 -8.39
CA ASP A 91 -10.35 -1.79 -7.95
C ASP A 91 -9.81 -1.16 -6.66
N ILE A 92 -9.19 -1.96 -5.80
CA ILE A 92 -8.67 -1.54 -4.48
C ILE A 92 -7.33 -2.20 -4.16
N GLY A 93 -6.47 -1.50 -3.42
CA GLY A 93 -5.21 -2.03 -2.90
C GLY A 93 -4.92 -1.56 -1.47
N ASP A 94 -4.09 -2.29 -0.75
CA ASP A 94 -3.69 -1.98 0.63
C ASP A 94 -2.18 -1.70 0.71
N VAL A 95 -1.83 -0.41 0.63
CA VAL A 95 -0.45 0.05 0.67
C VAL A 95 -0.05 0.58 2.05
N GLY A 96 1.21 0.39 2.42
CA GLY A 96 1.72 0.96 3.66
C GLY A 96 1.73 2.49 3.68
N ALA A 97 1.72 3.09 4.87
CA ALA A 97 1.61 4.54 5.07
C ALA A 97 2.63 5.38 4.27
N ALA A 98 3.86 4.87 4.10
CA ALA A 98 4.91 5.54 3.33
C ALA A 98 4.64 5.60 1.81
N PHE A 99 3.80 4.69 1.29
CA PHE A 99 3.47 4.57 -0.13
C PHE A 99 2.22 5.36 -0.52
N GLY A 100 1.39 5.80 0.44
CA GLY A 100 0.23 6.66 0.18
C GLY A 100 0.56 7.92 -0.63
N PRO A 101 1.53 8.76 -0.20
CA PRO A 101 1.96 9.93 -0.95
C PRO A 101 2.54 9.59 -2.34
N VAL A 102 3.19 8.44 -2.49
CA VAL A 102 3.74 7.97 -3.79
C VAL A 102 2.60 7.64 -4.76
N ALA A 103 1.53 7.02 -4.28
CA ALA A 103 0.36 6.70 -5.07
C ALA A 103 -0.39 7.97 -5.53
N VAL A 104 -0.47 8.99 -4.67
CA VAL A 104 -1.01 10.31 -5.03
C VAL A 104 -0.16 10.99 -6.10
N GLN A 105 1.16 11.01 -5.94
CA GLN A 105 2.07 11.62 -6.92
C GLN A 105 2.00 10.95 -8.29
N LYS A 106 1.77 9.64 -8.34
CA LYS A 106 1.57 8.88 -9.59
C LYS A 106 0.18 9.04 -10.19
N GLY A 107 -0.77 9.65 -9.48
CA GLY A 107 -2.13 9.85 -9.95
C GLY A 107 -2.94 8.55 -10.09
N VAL A 108 -2.58 7.52 -9.31
CA VAL A 108 -3.24 6.20 -9.34
C VAL A 108 -4.32 6.05 -8.26
N THR A 109 -4.66 7.13 -7.56
CA THR A 109 -5.63 7.15 -6.47
C THR A 109 -6.81 8.03 -6.81
N GLN A 110 -7.99 7.63 -6.35
CA GLN A 110 -9.21 8.43 -6.39
C GLN A 110 -9.59 8.88 -4.98
N PRO A 111 -9.96 10.16 -4.77
CA PRO A 111 -10.30 10.64 -3.44
C PRO A 111 -11.66 10.10 -3.01
N TYR A 112 -11.70 9.42 -1.86
CA TYR A 112 -12.92 8.92 -1.23
C TYR A 112 -12.87 9.16 0.27
N LYS A 113 -13.83 9.95 0.78
CA LYS A 113 -13.95 10.24 2.21
C LYS A 113 -15.14 9.45 2.78
N PRO A 114 -14.92 8.32 3.48
CA PRO A 114 -15.99 7.55 4.10
C PRO A 114 -16.76 8.39 5.14
N SER A 115 -17.96 7.96 5.52
CA SER A 115 -18.77 8.63 6.56
C SER A 115 -18.07 8.72 7.92
N THR A 116 -17.09 7.85 8.18
CA THR A 116 -16.24 7.85 9.38
C THR A 116 -14.98 8.71 9.25
N TRP A 117 -14.83 9.50 8.19
CA TRP A 117 -13.62 10.28 7.89
C TRP A 117 -13.18 11.22 9.01
N ASP A 118 -14.14 11.85 9.69
CA ASP A 118 -13.86 12.76 10.80
C ASP A 118 -13.37 12.04 12.05
N GLN A 119 -13.59 10.72 12.16
CA GLN A 119 -13.09 9.89 13.26
C GLN A 119 -11.63 9.46 13.05
N VAL A 120 -11.14 9.52 11.81
CA VAL A 120 -9.75 9.17 11.49
C VAL A 120 -8.84 10.34 11.92
N PRO A 121 -7.78 10.10 12.73
CA PRO A 121 -6.84 11.15 13.12
C PRO A 121 -6.15 11.82 11.92
N ASP A 122 -5.87 13.11 12.01
CA ASP A 122 -5.24 13.88 10.91
C ASP A 122 -3.85 13.37 10.51
N TRP A 123 -3.11 12.74 11.42
CA TRP A 123 -1.81 12.13 11.10
C TRP A 123 -1.94 10.83 10.29
N ALA A 124 -3.13 10.23 10.29
CA ALA A 124 -3.43 8.93 9.71
C ALA A 124 -4.23 9.03 8.39
N LYS A 125 -4.36 10.24 7.82
CA LYS A 125 -5.12 10.48 6.59
C LYS A 125 -4.53 11.60 5.75
N ASP A 126 -4.85 11.59 4.47
CA ASP A 126 -4.64 12.74 3.60
C ASP A 126 -5.68 13.85 3.87
N LYS A 127 -5.45 15.08 3.43
CA LYS A 127 -6.46 16.15 3.44
C LYS A 127 -7.53 15.94 2.35
N ASP A 128 -7.09 15.42 1.21
CA ASP A 128 -7.91 15.37 -0.01
C ASP A 128 -8.72 14.07 -0.14
N GLY A 129 -8.44 13.08 0.71
CA GLY A 129 -9.19 11.81 0.75
C GLY A 129 -8.58 10.69 -0.09
N HIS A 130 -7.35 10.83 -0.58
CA HIS A 130 -6.72 9.81 -1.42
C HIS A 130 -6.24 8.58 -0.65
N TRP A 131 -5.93 8.73 0.64
CA TRP A 131 -5.53 7.62 1.50
C TRP A 131 -5.91 7.90 2.95
N ALA A 132 -6.19 6.82 3.69
CA ALA A 132 -6.33 6.82 5.14
C ALA A 132 -5.90 5.46 5.71
N LEU A 133 -5.36 5.47 6.92
CA LEU A 133 -4.96 4.25 7.61
C LEU A 133 -6.18 3.57 8.22
N ALA A 134 -6.48 2.36 7.76
CA ALA A 134 -7.55 1.53 8.32
C ALA A 134 -7.13 0.83 9.63
N TYR A 135 -5.84 0.52 9.79
CA TYR A 135 -5.30 -0.15 10.96
C TYR A 135 -3.82 0.21 11.18
N THR A 136 -3.32 -0.06 12.39
CA THR A 136 -1.91 0.10 12.75
C THR A 136 -1.36 -1.18 13.34
N GLY A 137 -0.11 -1.51 13.03
CA GLY A 137 0.63 -2.63 13.62
C GLY A 137 1.94 -2.16 14.25
N THR A 138 2.50 -2.97 15.13
CA THR A 138 3.85 -2.79 15.66
C THR A 138 4.73 -3.93 15.19
N ILE A 139 5.95 -3.63 14.72
CA ILE A 139 6.91 -4.66 14.32
C ILE A 139 7.26 -5.53 15.53
N ALA A 140 7.15 -6.84 15.37
CA ALA A 140 7.38 -7.83 16.41
C ALA A 140 8.20 -9.01 15.89
N PHE A 141 8.78 -9.78 16.80
CA PHE A 141 9.50 -11.00 16.45
C PHE A 141 8.57 -12.20 16.46
N ILE A 142 8.54 -12.93 15.35
CA ILE A 142 7.90 -14.25 15.27
C ILE A 142 9.02 -15.29 15.28
N ILE A 143 9.04 -16.13 16.32
CA ILE A 143 10.18 -17.01 16.61
C ILE A 143 9.73 -18.46 16.58
N ASN A 144 10.42 -19.28 15.78
CA ASN A 144 10.22 -20.72 15.78
C ASN A 144 10.92 -21.35 16.99
N LYS A 145 10.16 -21.62 18.06
CA LYS A 145 10.66 -22.23 19.31
C LYS A 145 11.24 -23.65 19.15
N GLN A 146 10.98 -24.31 18.02
CA GLN A 146 11.60 -25.61 17.73
C GLN A 146 13.06 -25.45 17.34
N GLN A 147 13.39 -24.39 16.61
CA GLN A 147 14.73 -24.12 16.06
C GLN A 147 15.55 -23.15 16.92
N VAL A 148 14.91 -22.16 17.54
CA VAL A 148 15.57 -21.14 18.37
C VAL A 148 15.27 -21.43 19.84
N LYS A 149 16.30 -21.84 20.59
CA LYS A 149 16.21 -22.08 22.04
C LYS A 149 16.50 -20.82 22.85
N ASP A 150 17.48 -20.04 22.41
CA ASP A 150 17.79 -18.74 22.99
C ASP A 150 16.95 -17.67 22.29
N ILE A 151 15.80 -17.35 22.89
CA ILE A 151 14.80 -16.45 22.32
C ILE A 151 15.32 -15.00 22.43
N PRO A 152 15.48 -14.27 21.30
CA PRO A 152 15.83 -12.84 21.35
C PRO A 152 14.69 -12.00 21.94
N HIS A 153 15.05 -11.10 22.84
CA HIS A 153 14.11 -10.12 23.41
C HIS A 153 14.38 -8.69 22.94
N SER A 154 15.49 -8.47 22.24
CA SER A 154 15.88 -7.18 21.69
C SER A 154 16.50 -7.31 20.30
N TRP A 155 16.52 -6.21 19.55
CA TRP A 155 17.25 -6.12 18.27
C TRP A 155 18.75 -6.40 18.45
N ALA A 156 19.33 -6.09 19.61
CA ALA A 156 20.73 -6.38 19.91
C ALA A 156 20.98 -7.88 20.11
N ASP A 157 19.99 -8.64 20.58
CA ASP A 157 20.11 -10.09 20.73
C ASP A 157 20.11 -10.79 19.37
N LEU A 158 19.45 -10.22 18.36
CA LEU A 158 19.50 -10.72 16.98
C LEU A 158 20.92 -10.74 16.42
N LEU A 159 21.81 -9.84 16.86
CA LEU A 159 23.21 -9.79 16.43
C LEU A 159 24.08 -10.87 17.08
N LYS A 160 23.63 -11.44 18.20
CA LYS A 160 24.40 -12.43 18.99
C LYS A 160 23.98 -13.87 18.68
N GLY A 161 22.79 -14.06 18.11
CA GLY A 161 22.23 -15.38 17.83
C GLY A 161 22.90 -16.09 16.66
N SER A 162 22.86 -17.43 16.69
CA SER A 162 23.31 -18.30 15.59
C SER A 162 22.17 -18.67 14.61
N TYR A 163 21.05 -17.94 14.64
CA TYR A 163 19.87 -18.18 13.82
C TYR A 163 19.81 -17.25 12.60
N GLN A 164 19.07 -17.67 11.59
CA GLN A 164 18.78 -16.84 10.42
C GLN A 164 17.63 -15.89 10.71
N VAL A 165 17.79 -14.62 10.33
CA VAL A 165 16.77 -13.57 10.47
C VAL A 165 16.18 -13.28 9.09
N THR A 166 14.87 -13.43 8.96
CA THR A 166 14.13 -13.08 7.73
C THR A 166 13.47 -11.72 7.92
N ILE A 167 13.94 -10.71 7.18
CA ILE A 167 13.48 -9.31 7.33
C ILE A 167 12.41 -8.94 6.27
N GLY A 168 12.15 -9.82 5.29
CA GLY A 168 11.29 -9.54 4.14
C GLY A 168 11.96 -8.67 3.07
N ASP A 169 11.26 -8.37 1.98
CA ASP A 169 11.80 -7.49 0.92
C ASP A 169 11.64 -6.01 1.29
N VAL A 170 12.73 -5.43 1.80
CA VAL A 170 12.81 -4.05 2.29
C VAL A 170 12.48 -3.01 1.21
N GLY A 171 12.73 -3.32 -0.07
CA GLY A 171 12.53 -2.37 -1.16
C GLY A 171 11.08 -2.25 -1.60
N THR A 172 10.24 -3.26 -1.33
CA THR A 172 8.92 -3.40 -1.92
C THR A 172 7.81 -3.58 -0.88
N ALA A 173 8.11 -4.23 0.26
CA ALA A 173 7.16 -4.48 1.32
C ALA A 173 7.29 -3.45 2.46
N SER A 174 6.20 -2.76 2.78
CA SER A 174 6.19 -1.72 3.82
C SER A 174 6.56 -2.25 5.21
N GLN A 175 6.20 -3.48 5.54
CA GLN A 175 6.55 -4.12 6.83
C GLN A 175 8.07 -4.32 6.95
N ALA A 176 8.71 -4.77 5.87
CA ALA A 176 10.15 -5.00 5.81
C ALA A 176 10.92 -3.66 5.88
N ALA A 177 10.44 -2.64 5.15
CA ALA A 177 10.96 -1.29 5.27
C ALA A 177 10.88 -0.75 6.70
N SER A 178 9.75 -0.98 7.38
CA SER A 178 9.53 -0.55 8.77
C SER A 178 10.40 -1.33 9.76
N ALA A 179 10.70 -2.61 9.49
CA ALA A 179 11.61 -3.41 10.31
C ALA A 179 13.08 -2.96 10.21
N CYS A 180 13.48 -2.39 9.06
CA CYS A 180 14.84 -1.88 8.84
C CYS A 180 15.05 -0.43 9.28
N TRP A 181 13.98 0.35 9.48
CA TRP A 181 14.08 1.77 9.81
C TRP A 181 13.94 1.99 11.33
N PRO A 182 15.05 2.19 12.07
CA PRO A 182 14.95 2.55 13.49
C PRO A 182 14.49 4.02 13.64
N PRO A 183 13.93 4.43 14.79
CA PRO A 183 13.74 5.85 15.11
C PRO A 183 15.09 6.59 15.05
N PRO A 184 15.09 7.93 14.85
CA PRO A 184 16.27 8.67 14.44
C PRO A 184 17.34 8.64 15.54
N THR A 185 18.35 7.80 15.36
CA THR A 185 19.66 7.95 15.99
C THR A 185 20.71 8.05 14.87
N PRO A 186 21.69 8.97 14.98
CA PRO A 186 22.52 9.40 13.86
C PRO A 186 23.68 8.44 13.61
N TRP A 187 23.41 7.23 13.11
CA TRP A 187 24.46 6.29 12.70
C TRP A 187 24.32 5.79 11.26
N ALA A 188 23.66 6.55 10.39
CA ALA A 188 23.58 6.27 8.95
C ALA A 188 24.98 6.26 8.28
N ALA A 189 25.70 5.15 8.38
CA ALA A 189 26.85 4.76 7.58
C ALA A 189 27.08 3.25 7.82
N THR A 190 26.48 2.35 7.04
CA THR A 190 27.18 1.84 5.86
C THR A 190 26.19 1.14 4.92
N ARG A 191 26.00 1.73 3.74
CA ARG A 191 25.38 1.05 2.59
C ARG A 191 26.29 -0.10 2.15
N LYS A 192 25.82 -1.34 2.28
CA LYS A 192 26.04 -2.41 1.29
C LYS A 192 24.69 -3.09 1.05
N THR A 193 23.91 -2.50 0.15
CA THR A 193 22.77 -3.14 -0.48
C THR A 193 23.28 -4.35 -1.27
N SER A 194 23.13 -5.56 -0.73
CA SER A 194 23.22 -6.80 -1.51
C SER A 194 21.91 -7.00 -2.27
N SER A 195 21.61 -6.13 -3.23
CA SER A 195 20.44 -6.23 -4.11
C SER A 195 20.77 -6.90 -5.46
N ARG A 196 21.80 -7.74 -5.51
CA ARG A 196 22.18 -8.46 -6.73
C ARG A 196 22.67 -9.87 -6.40
N ALA A 197 21.75 -10.77 -6.05
CA ALA A 197 21.93 -12.22 -6.16
C ALA A 197 20.66 -12.98 -5.70
N TRP A 198 19.54 -12.82 -6.41
CA TRP A 198 18.46 -13.82 -6.39
C TRP A 198 18.05 -14.16 -7.83
N ASN A 199 19.04 -14.39 -8.70
CA ASN A 199 18.87 -15.22 -9.88
C ASN A 199 20.24 -15.68 -10.41
N SER A 200 20.76 -16.77 -9.85
CA SER A 200 21.63 -17.77 -10.50
C SER A 200 22.36 -18.60 -9.45
N SER A 201 22.22 -19.92 -9.61
CA SER A 201 23.01 -20.97 -8.98
C SER A 201 24.52 -20.74 -9.15
N ALA A 202 25.27 -20.61 -8.06
CA ALA A 202 26.71 -20.88 -8.02
C ALA A 202 27.19 -21.08 -6.57
N SER A 203 27.60 -22.31 -6.26
CA SER A 203 28.34 -22.71 -5.07
C SER A 203 29.81 -22.29 -5.17
N TRP A 204 30.38 -21.56 -4.20
CA TRP A 204 31.84 -21.41 -4.01
C TRP A 204 32.22 -21.18 -2.52
N PRO A 205 33.45 -21.57 -2.11
CA PRO A 205 33.78 -22.01 -0.74
C PRO A 205 34.22 -20.87 0.20
N ARG A 206 34.17 -21.17 1.51
CA ARG A 206 34.68 -20.34 2.61
C ARG A 206 36.19 -20.08 2.48
N PRO A 207 36.68 -18.84 2.70
CA PRO A 207 38.08 -18.60 3.06
C PRO A 207 38.33 -19.08 4.49
N ALA A 208 39.55 -19.57 4.70
CA ALA A 208 40.04 -20.09 5.96
C ALA A 208 40.82 -19.02 6.72
N ASP A 209 40.43 -18.82 7.98
CA ASP A 209 41.27 -18.39 9.10
C ASP A 209 40.56 -18.72 10.42
#